data_AF-A0A9E5PJF2-F1
#
_entry.id   AF-A0A9E5PJF2-F1
#
_cell.length_a   1.000
_cell.length_b   1.000
_cell.length_c   1.000
_cell.angle_alpha   90.00
_cell.angle_beta   90.00
_cell.angle_gamma   90.00
#
_symmetry.space_group_name_H-M   'P 1'
#
loop_
_entity.id
_entity.type
_entity.pdbx_description
1 polymer ?
#
loop_
_entity_poly.entity_id
_entity_poly.type
_entity_poly.pdbx_seq_one_letter_code
_entity_poly.pdbx_strand_id
1 'polypeptide(L)'
;MEFGIGTRSSSGWFFQHALSHPEVAMNVTGLLRQLSAAAVVLVVSTCGGDGVTPPPPPDGEDTVPASLTISGGTDADLAGTLQLSAQAKNAAGQNVAAEISWMSSDVAVATVDNMGVVTGVTRGTVTIQAATTGTSGSISDTHDVTVRVASISLSQSSGTLSSLGDTLILAAESKDAVGGTVAGVSIVFASSDVGVATVDNDGNVVAVGNGSVVITASADTRTANADIEVAQVAVSLSLPASAVTLNSFGDTQGYTATAQDARGNPITESFMWTSTDPSVAAVSGSSNMATATAAGNGTTTIRVERDGFSADATLTVDQQVAAVAVSPATASVLESFTRQLTATPQDARGNTVAGKSVAWSTSDAAVASVDGTGLVTGEAAGTATITASSEGFDGTSVITVNAVTLSLHVQPIFTASCALSGCHLSPAPQMGMDLSAASAFAHTVNVQSNESALLRIKPFDPDASYLVHKIQGTQLSVGGSGARMPLGGPSLSQEQIDTIRAWVTKGAQDN
;
A
#
# COMPACT_ATOMS: atom_id res chain seq x y z
N MET A 1 -9.00 32.44 -37.05
CA MET A 1 -8.30 32.15 -35.78
C MET A 1 -8.90 30.85 -35.27
N GLU A 2 -8.42 29.72 -35.77
CA GLU A 2 -7.23 28.96 -35.36
C GLU A 2 -7.64 27.79 -34.48
N PHE A 3 -6.89 26.70 -34.60
CA PHE A 3 -7.33 25.32 -34.48
C PHE A 3 -7.66 24.89 -33.04
N GLY A 4 -8.75 24.13 -32.91
CA GLY A 4 -9.08 23.37 -31.70
C GLY A 4 -8.29 22.06 -31.65
N ILE A 5 -7.46 21.92 -30.62
CA ILE A 5 -6.83 20.67 -30.22
C ILE A 5 -7.76 19.99 -29.21
N GLY A 6 -8.25 18.81 -29.55
CA GLY A 6 -8.99 17.95 -28.63
C GLY A 6 -8.04 16.99 -27.92
N THR A 7 -8.12 16.93 -26.59
CA THR A 7 -7.57 15.82 -25.80
C THR A 7 -8.66 15.29 -24.87
N ARG A 8 -9.11 14.07 -25.15
CA ARG A 8 -9.81 13.20 -24.19
C ARG A 8 -8.75 12.42 -23.43
N SER A 9 -8.74 12.54 -22.10
CA SER A 9 -8.00 11.67 -21.21
C SER A 9 -8.85 10.43 -20.89
N SER A 10 -8.39 9.27 -21.34
CA SER A 10 -8.84 7.95 -20.87
C SER A 10 -7.62 7.22 -20.32
N SER A 11 -7.55 7.08 -19.00
CA SER A 11 -6.48 6.38 -18.29
C SER A 11 -6.70 4.87 -18.39
N GLY A 12 -6.21 4.25 -19.46
CA GLY A 12 -5.96 2.81 -19.52
C GLY A 12 -4.62 2.51 -18.87
N TRP A 13 -4.64 1.75 -17.78
CA TRP A 13 -3.45 1.15 -17.19
C TRP A 13 -3.01 -0.03 -18.07
N PHE A 14 -2.02 0.19 -18.93
CA PHE A 14 -1.25 -0.87 -19.57
C PHE A 14 0.10 -0.96 -18.86
N PHE A 15 0.38 -2.13 -18.28
CA PHE A 15 1.68 -2.47 -17.72
C PHE A 15 2.73 -2.48 -18.84
N GLN A 16 3.80 -1.74 -18.58
CA GLN A 16 5.00 -1.66 -19.40
C GLN A 16 5.93 -2.80 -18.92
N HIS A 17 6.08 -3.86 -19.70
CA HIS A 17 7.20 -4.80 -19.55
C HIS A 17 8.04 -4.80 -20.82
N ALA A 18 9.30 -4.46 -20.64
CA ALA A 18 10.34 -4.45 -21.64
C ALA A 18 10.53 -5.85 -22.24
N LEU A 19 10.46 -5.93 -23.57
CA LEU A 19 10.92 -7.08 -24.34
C LEU A 19 12.44 -6.97 -24.50
N SER A 20 13.18 -7.69 -23.67
CA SER A 20 14.56 -8.10 -23.94
C SER A 20 14.59 -9.62 -23.99
N HIS A 21 14.64 -10.15 -25.21
CA HIS A 21 14.89 -11.57 -25.47
C HIS A 21 16.38 -11.86 -25.33
N PRO A 22 16.75 -12.97 -24.68
CA PRO A 22 17.82 -13.82 -25.21
C PRO A 22 17.22 -15.16 -25.66
N GLU A 23 17.46 -15.50 -26.93
CA GLU A 23 17.26 -16.83 -27.47
C GLU A 23 18.11 -17.83 -26.68
N VAL A 24 17.48 -18.82 -26.04
CA VAL A 24 18.17 -20.03 -25.58
C VAL A 24 17.85 -21.12 -26.59
N ALA A 25 18.80 -21.33 -27.51
CA ALA A 25 18.76 -22.39 -28.49
C ALA A 25 18.89 -23.77 -27.82
N MET A 26 17.98 -24.67 -28.16
CA MET A 26 18.11 -26.12 -27.99
C MET A 26 19.44 -26.60 -28.57
N ASN A 27 20.30 -27.19 -27.75
CA ASN A 27 21.50 -27.89 -28.22
C ASN A 27 21.24 -29.40 -28.18
N VAL A 28 20.84 -29.95 -29.33
CA VAL A 28 20.79 -31.38 -29.59
C VAL A 28 22.11 -31.74 -30.30
N THR A 29 23.11 -32.20 -29.54
CA THR A 29 24.35 -32.72 -30.12
C THR A 29 24.28 -34.24 -30.20
N GLY A 30 23.82 -34.73 -31.34
CA GLY A 30 24.01 -36.11 -31.76
C GLY A 30 25.47 -36.38 -32.10
N LEU A 31 25.98 -37.50 -31.59
CA LEU A 31 27.26 -38.10 -31.96
C LEU A 31 27.39 -38.22 -33.49
N LEU A 32 28.51 -37.78 -34.05
CA LEU A 32 29.08 -38.36 -35.28
C LEU A 32 30.61 -38.22 -35.25
N ARG A 33 31.25 -39.38 -35.51
CA ARG A 33 32.67 -39.70 -35.42
C ARG A 33 33.56 -38.81 -36.30
N GLN A 34 34.71 -38.38 -35.79
CA GLN A 34 35.83 -37.88 -36.59
C GLN A 34 36.73 -39.06 -37.02
N LEU A 35 36.88 -39.25 -38.33
CA LEU A 35 37.96 -39.99 -38.98
C LEU A 35 38.77 -38.97 -39.77
N SER A 36 40.02 -38.73 -39.39
CA SER A 36 40.96 -37.86 -40.11
C SER A 36 41.93 -38.71 -40.92
N ALA A 37 41.82 -38.64 -42.24
CA ALA A 37 42.76 -39.21 -43.20
C ALA A 37 43.86 -38.18 -43.52
N ALA A 38 45.13 -38.56 -43.37
CA ALA A 38 46.27 -37.73 -43.74
C ALA A 38 46.63 -37.91 -45.22
N ALA A 39 46.68 -36.80 -45.96
CA ALA A 39 47.09 -36.73 -47.36
C ALA A 39 48.61 -36.65 -47.50
N VAL A 40 49.18 -37.48 -48.38
CA VAL A 40 50.58 -37.45 -48.79
C VAL A 40 50.75 -36.43 -49.92
N VAL A 41 51.57 -35.40 -49.70
CA VAL A 41 51.96 -34.41 -50.71
C VAL A 41 53.34 -34.79 -51.25
N LEU A 42 53.38 -35.10 -52.55
CA LEU A 42 54.58 -35.37 -53.33
C LEU A 42 55.09 -34.05 -53.92
N VAL A 43 56.33 -33.65 -53.62
CA VAL A 43 57.02 -32.56 -54.34
C VAL A 43 58.35 -33.09 -54.86
N VAL A 44 58.53 -32.98 -56.18
CA VAL A 44 59.77 -33.28 -56.90
C VAL A 44 60.35 -31.96 -57.37
N SER A 45 61.62 -31.68 -57.06
CA SER A 45 62.43 -30.70 -57.80
C SER A 45 63.94 -30.95 -57.64
N THR A 46 64.61 -30.95 -58.79
CA THR A 46 66.06 -30.94 -59.12
C THR A 46 66.82 -29.80 -58.41
N CYS A 47 68.14 -29.68 -58.25
CA CYS A 47 69.39 -30.08 -58.94
C CYS A 47 70.54 -29.93 -57.88
N GLY A 48 71.68 -30.64 -57.95
CA GLY A 48 72.89 -30.21 -58.65
C GLY A 48 73.84 -29.30 -57.84
N GLY A 49 74.77 -29.91 -57.08
CA GLY A 49 76.13 -29.44 -56.78
C GLY A 49 76.36 -28.19 -55.89
N ASP A 50 76.84 -28.38 -54.65
CA ASP A 50 78.20 -28.00 -54.22
C ASP A 50 78.41 -28.28 -52.72
N GLY A 51 79.63 -28.70 -52.38
CA GLY A 51 79.98 -29.39 -51.14
C GLY A 51 79.77 -28.60 -49.84
N VAL A 52 78.95 -29.17 -48.96
CA VAL A 52 79.05 -29.03 -47.51
C VAL A 52 78.79 -30.43 -46.93
N THR A 53 79.64 -30.88 -46.01
CA THR A 53 79.50 -32.17 -45.33
C THR A 53 78.07 -32.37 -44.82
N PRO A 54 77.42 -33.52 -45.06
CA PRO A 54 76.12 -33.77 -44.43
C PRO A 54 76.31 -33.74 -42.91
N PRO A 55 75.36 -33.16 -42.14
CA PRO A 55 75.33 -33.41 -40.71
C PRO A 55 75.26 -34.93 -40.49
N PRO A 56 75.80 -35.46 -39.39
CA PRO A 56 75.62 -36.87 -39.06
C PRO A 56 74.13 -37.21 -39.14
N PRO A 57 73.77 -38.45 -39.54
CA PRO A 57 72.38 -38.86 -39.50
C PRO A 57 71.84 -38.53 -38.11
N PRO A 58 70.58 -38.06 -37.97
CA PRO A 58 70.00 -37.90 -36.65
C PRO A 58 70.24 -39.22 -35.91
N ASP A 59 70.87 -39.15 -34.73
CA ASP A 59 71.00 -40.29 -33.83
C ASP A 59 69.65 -40.99 -33.84
N GLY A 60 69.64 -42.27 -34.21
CA GLY A 60 68.39 -43.01 -34.39
C GLY A 60 67.51 -42.74 -33.20
N GLU A 61 66.34 -42.12 -33.43
CA GLU A 61 65.48 -41.65 -32.35
C GLU A 61 65.33 -42.81 -31.36
N ASP A 62 65.63 -42.55 -30.08
CA ASP A 62 65.47 -43.55 -29.04
C ASP A 62 64.00 -43.94 -29.01
N THR A 63 63.68 -45.07 -29.64
CA THR A 63 62.33 -45.57 -29.83
C THR A 63 61.90 -46.46 -28.67
N VAL A 64 62.79 -46.68 -27.68
CA VAL A 64 62.52 -47.58 -26.56
C VAL A 64 61.70 -46.84 -25.49
N PRO A 65 60.53 -47.37 -25.08
CA PRO A 65 59.78 -46.82 -23.97
C PRO A 65 60.57 -46.80 -22.66
N ALA A 66 60.58 -45.66 -21.97
CA ALA A 66 61.14 -45.49 -20.63
C ALA A 66 60.06 -45.19 -19.57
N SER A 67 58.90 -44.65 -19.98
CA SER A 67 57.74 -44.43 -19.12
C SER A 67 56.43 -44.72 -19.86
N LEU A 68 55.39 -45.08 -19.12
CA LEU A 68 54.04 -45.30 -19.60
C LEU A 68 53.07 -44.53 -18.70
N THR A 69 52.06 -43.91 -19.30
CA THR A 69 51.03 -43.20 -18.53
C THR A 69 49.65 -43.48 -19.11
N ILE A 70 48.70 -43.89 -18.27
CA ILE A 70 47.28 -44.02 -18.62
C ILE A 70 46.58 -42.68 -18.37
N SER A 71 45.63 -42.35 -19.24
CA SER A 71 44.75 -41.20 -19.12
C SER A 71 43.34 -41.54 -19.60
N GLY A 72 42.33 -40.88 -19.05
CA GLY A 72 40.92 -41.12 -19.38
C GLY A 72 40.00 -40.78 -18.22
N GLY A 73 38.71 -41.05 -18.39
CA GLY A 73 37.73 -40.93 -17.30
C GLY A 73 37.95 -41.99 -16.22
N THR A 74 37.29 -41.80 -15.08
CA THR A 74 37.32 -42.75 -13.95
C THR A 74 35.97 -43.40 -13.69
N ASP A 75 34.90 -42.96 -14.36
CA ASP A 75 33.55 -43.51 -14.24
C ASP A 75 33.13 -44.13 -15.56
N ALA A 76 32.78 -45.42 -15.52
CA ALA A 76 32.15 -46.13 -16.61
C ALA A 76 30.68 -46.43 -16.26
N ASP A 77 29.80 -46.29 -17.23
CA ASP A 77 28.40 -46.67 -17.04
C ASP A 77 28.26 -48.20 -17.19
N LEU A 78 27.40 -48.81 -16.37
CA LEU A 78 27.07 -50.24 -16.48
C LEU A 78 26.53 -50.56 -17.87
N ALA A 79 27.02 -51.63 -18.50
CA ALA A 79 26.76 -51.97 -19.91
C ALA A 79 27.20 -50.90 -20.94
N GLY A 80 27.88 -49.84 -20.49
CA GLY A 80 28.46 -48.79 -21.32
C GLY A 80 29.96 -49.00 -21.51
N THR A 81 30.58 -48.10 -22.27
CA THR A 81 32.01 -48.12 -22.55
C THR A 81 32.70 -46.83 -22.15
N LEU A 82 33.97 -46.94 -21.75
CA LEU A 82 34.86 -45.85 -21.40
C LEU A 82 36.20 -46.06 -22.12
N GLN A 83 36.66 -45.07 -22.89
CA GLN A 83 37.96 -45.15 -23.56
C GLN A 83 39.07 -44.67 -22.62
N LEU A 84 40.07 -45.53 -22.39
CA LEU A 84 41.35 -45.14 -21.80
C LEU A 84 42.42 -45.02 -22.90
N SER A 85 43.41 -44.16 -22.68
CA SER A 85 44.57 -44.01 -23.56
C SER A 85 45.84 -44.23 -22.77
N ALA A 86 46.81 -44.94 -23.34
CA ALA A 86 48.13 -45.09 -22.75
C ALA A 86 49.19 -44.49 -23.68
N GLN A 87 50.07 -43.67 -23.12
CA GLN A 87 51.16 -43.03 -23.86
C GLN A 87 52.51 -43.49 -23.34
N ALA A 88 53.31 -44.12 -24.20
CA ALA A 88 54.69 -44.45 -23.93
C ALA A 88 55.61 -43.27 -24.32
N LYS A 89 56.61 -42.98 -23.49
CA LYS A 89 57.65 -41.97 -23.78
C LYS A 89 59.04 -42.55 -23.58
N ASN A 90 59.99 -42.18 -24.43
CA ASN A 90 61.41 -42.54 -24.28
C ASN A 90 62.07 -41.77 -23.11
N ALA A 91 63.36 -42.05 -22.86
CA ALA A 91 64.11 -41.41 -21.78
C ALA A 91 64.28 -39.88 -21.98
N ALA A 92 64.18 -39.40 -23.22
CA ALA A 92 64.17 -37.98 -23.58
C ALA A 92 62.79 -37.32 -23.43
N GLY A 93 61.75 -38.08 -23.04
CA GLY A 93 60.38 -37.59 -22.85
C GLY A 93 59.55 -37.45 -24.13
N GLN A 94 60.06 -37.93 -25.27
CA GLN A 94 59.35 -37.93 -26.55
C GLN A 94 58.38 -39.12 -26.63
N ASN A 95 57.22 -38.91 -27.26
CA ASN A 95 56.25 -39.97 -27.47
C ASN A 95 56.81 -41.01 -28.44
N VAL A 96 56.72 -42.28 -28.07
CA VAL A 96 57.15 -43.41 -28.90
C VAL A 96 55.98 -44.36 -29.14
N ALA A 97 55.94 -44.99 -30.31
CA ALA A 97 54.98 -46.05 -30.61
C ALA A 97 55.38 -47.32 -29.84
N ALA A 98 54.42 -47.91 -29.14
CA ALA A 98 54.64 -49.12 -28.36
C ALA A 98 53.40 -50.01 -28.41
N GLU A 99 53.60 -51.33 -28.42
CA GLU A 99 52.51 -52.28 -28.23
C GLU A 99 52.11 -52.28 -26.75
N ILE A 100 50.87 -51.89 -26.47
CA ILE A 100 50.35 -51.81 -25.11
C ILE A 100 49.47 -53.04 -24.84
N SER A 101 49.80 -53.78 -23.78
CA SER A 101 48.96 -54.81 -23.22
C SER A 101 48.07 -54.21 -22.13
N TRP A 102 46.78 -54.56 -22.14
CA TRP A 102 45.80 -54.08 -21.17
C TRP A 102 45.26 -55.24 -20.35
N MET A 103 45.05 -55.00 -19.06
CA MET A 103 44.49 -55.97 -18.13
C MET A 103 43.56 -55.29 -17.12
N SER A 104 42.46 -55.95 -16.81
CA SER A 104 41.58 -55.57 -15.70
C SER A 104 41.91 -56.43 -14.48
N SER A 105 41.97 -55.81 -13.30
CA SER A 105 42.14 -56.53 -12.04
C SER A 105 40.93 -57.40 -11.66
N ASP A 106 39.73 -57.07 -12.18
CA ASP A 106 38.51 -57.88 -12.04
C ASP A 106 37.60 -57.74 -13.28
N VAL A 107 37.65 -58.74 -14.14
CA VAL A 107 36.83 -58.80 -15.37
C VAL A 107 35.33 -58.98 -15.11
N ALA A 108 34.94 -59.40 -13.90
CA ALA A 108 33.52 -59.44 -13.53
C ALA A 108 32.96 -58.04 -13.25
N VAL A 109 33.81 -57.08 -12.89
CA VAL A 109 33.44 -55.66 -12.72
C VAL A 109 33.54 -54.90 -14.04
N ALA A 110 34.68 -54.95 -14.72
CA ALA A 110 34.84 -54.37 -16.06
C ALA A 110 35.89 -55.12 -16.89
N THR A 111 35.65 -55.25 -18.19
CA THR A 111 36.63 -55.76 -19.16
C THR A 111 37.33 -54.62 -19.87
N VAL A 112 38.58 -54.81 -20.33
CA VAL A 112 39.29 -53.86 -21.19
C VAL A 112 39.80 -54.59 -22.44
N ASP A 113 39.59 -54.01 -23.62
CA ASP A 113 40.11 -54.58 -24.88
C ASP A 113 41.53 -54.09 -25.21
N ASN A 114 42.09 -54.60 -26.31
CA ASN A 114 43.45 -54.24 -26.76
C ASN A 114 43.58 -52.78 -27.24
N MET A 115 42.46 -52.08 -27.42
CA MET A 115 42.41 -50.66 -27.76
C MET A 115 42.23 -49.77 -26.53
N GLY A 116 42.15 -50.34 -25.32
CA GLY A 116 41.91 -49.59 -24.08
C GLY A 116 40.44 -49.20 -23.88
N VAL A 117 39.49 -49.84 -24.58
CA VAL A 117 38.06 -49.65 -24.34
C VAL A 117 37.65 -50.49 -23.15
N VAL A 118 37.26 -49.83 -22.06
CA VAL A 118 36.72 -50.45 -20.86
C VAL A 118 35.21 -50.62 -21.03
N THR A 119 34.66 -51.80 -20.75
CA THR A 119 33.22 -52.08 -20.76
C THR A 119 32.76 -52.47 -19.36
N GLY A 120 31.76 -51.76 -18.82
CA GLY A 120 31.23 -52.03 -17.48
C GLY A 120 30.34 -53.28 -17.45
N VAL A 121 30.63 -54.22 -16.55
CA VAL A 121 29.92 -55.52 -16.45
C VAL A 121 29.08 -55.60 -15.17
N THR A 122 29.64 -55.26 -14.02
CA THR A 122 28.90 -55.15 -12.74
C THR A 122 29.34 -53.90 -11.98
N ARG A 123 28.49 -53.38 -11.09
CA ARG A 123 28.82 -52.19 -10.29
C ARG A 123 29.98 -52.50 -9.33
N GLY A 124 30.99 -51.64 -9.31
CA GLY A 124 32.18 -51.82 -8.49
C GLY A 124 33.35 -50.99 -9.00
N THR A 125 34.47 -51.02 -8.28
CA THR A 125 35.72 -50.34 -8.68
C THR A 125 36.75 -51.38 -9.09
N VAL A 126 37.44 -51.13 -10.19
CA VAL A 126 38.47 -52.00 -10.74
C VAL A 126 39.68 -51.17 -11.17
N THR A 127 40.88 -51.68 -10.92
CA THR A 127 42.12 -51.10 -11.44
C THR A 127 42.39 -51.67 -12.83
N ILE A 128 42.55 -50.80 -13.82
CA ILE A 128 42.98 -51.14 -15.18
C ILE A 128 44.48 -50.90 -15.29
N GLN A 129 45.22 -51.90 -15.72
CA GLN A 129 46.66 -51.83 -15.93
C GLN A 129 46.98 -51.83 -17.44
N ALA A 130 47.88 -50.93 -17.84
CA ALA A 130 48.52 -50.93 -19.13
C ALA A 130 49.99 -51.29 -18.93
N ALA A 131 50.56 -52.15 -19.78
CA ALA A 131 51.97 -52.51 -19.73
C ALA A 131 52.59 -52.62 -21.12
N THR A 132 53.85 -52.20 -21.25
CA THR A 132 54.67 -52.34 -22.46
C THR A 132 56.08 -52.80 -22.09
N THR A 133 56.88 -53.18 -23.10
CA THR A 133 58.30 -53.49 -22.92
C THR A 133 59.13 -52.21 -23.01
N GLY A 134 59.93 -51.93 -21.98
CA GLY A 134 60.84 -50.79 -21.93
C GLY A 134 62.31 -51.21 -21.85
N THR A 135 63.19 -50.22 -21.69
CA THR A 135 64.66 -50.37 -21.76
C THR A 135 65.25 -51.32 -20.72
N SER A 136 64.56 -51.57 -19.60
CA SER A 136 65.04 -52.39 -18.48
C SER A 136 64.04 -53.44 -18.00
N GLY A 137 63.06 -53.82 -18.84
CA GLY A 137 62.00 -54.76 -18.52
C GLY A 137 60.60 -54.22 -18.83
N SER A 138 59.56 -54.89 -18.34
CA SER A 138 58.19 -54.40 -18.49
C SER A 138 57.98 -53.14 -17.65
N ILE A 139 57.41 -52.10 -18.26
CA ILE A 139 56.92 -50.91 -17.58
C ILE A 139 55.40 -50.92 -17.63
N SER A 140 54.76 -50.48 -16.55
CA SER A 140 53.31 -50.47 -16.42
C SER A 140 52.81 -49.22 -15.72
N ASP A 141 51.57 -48.87 -15.98
CA ASP A 141 50.82 -47.87 -15.22
C ASP A 141 49.42 -48.40 -14.90
N THR A 142 48.74 -47.81 -13.92
CA THR A 142 47.43 -48.26 -13.43
C THR A 142 46.46 -47.10 -13.30
N HIS A 143 45.19 -47.35 -13.62
CA HIS A 143 44.12 -46.36 -13.58
C HIS A 143 42.84 -46.98 -13.01
N ASP A 144 42.28 -46.38 -11.96
CA ASP A 144 41.07 -46.89 -11.32
C ASP A 144 39.82 -46.44 -12.09
N VAL A 145 38.93 -47.40 -12.37
CA VAL A 145 37.64 -47.19 -13.02
C VAL A 145 36.54 -47.71 -12.11
N THR A 146 35.53 -46.87 -11.85
CA THR A 146 34.32 -47.25 -11.11
C THR A 146 33.15 -47.41 -12.06
N VAL A 147 32.53 -48.59 -12.06
CA VAL A 147 31.31 -48.89 -12.82
C VAL A 147 30.09 -48.54 -12.01
N ARG A 148 29.26 -47.61 -12.51
CA ARG A 148 28.06 -47.08 -11.85
C ARG A 148 26.82 -47.26 -12.73
N VAL A 149 25.64 -46.98 -12.18
CA VAL A 149 24.43 -46.86 -13.01
C VAL A 149 24.57 -45.71 -14.00
N ALA A 150 23.97 -45.83 -15.19
CA ALA A 150 24.06 -44.79 -16.21
C ALA A 150 23.13 -43.61 -15.91
N SER A 151 21.91 -43.90 -15.46
CA SER A 151 20.91 -42.88 -15.14
C SER A 151 19.89 -43.36 -14.12
N ILE A 152 19.04 -42.43 -13.69
CA ILE A 152 17.83 -42.70 -12.89
C ILE A 152 16.64 -42.26 -13.73
N SER A 153 15.57 -43.06 -13.72
CA SER A 153 14.30 -42.73 -14.36
C SER A 153 13.23 -42.59 -13.28
N LEU A 154 12.46 -41.51 -13.35
CA LEU A 154 11.29 -41.29 -12.49
C LEU A 154 10.00 -41.60 -13.26
N SER A 155 8.95 -42.03 -12.54
CA SER A 155 7.62 -42.23 -13.11
C SER A 155 7.00 -40.97 -13.73
N GLN A 156 7.41 -39.80 -13.25
CA GLN A 156 7.03 -38.48 -13.77
C GLN A 156 8.08 -37.44 -13.39
N SER A 157 8.21 -36.40 -14.22
CA SER A 157 9.10 -35.26 -13.98
C SER A 157 8.40 -34.06 -13.35
N SER A 158 7.09 -34.15 -13.11
CA SER A 158 6.33 -33.11 -12.42
C SER A 158 5.04 -33.63 -11.79
N GLY A 159 4.45 -32.85 -10.88
CA GLY A 159 3.15 -33.14 -10.28
C GLY A 159 2.56 -31.94 -9.52
N THR A 160 1.25 -31.97 -9.29
CA THR A 160 0.54 -30.93 -8.53
C THR A 160 -0.25 -31.52 -7.38
N LEU A 161 -0.32 -30.80 -6.26
CA LEU A 161 -1.05 -31.18 -5.05
C LEU A 161 -1.95 -30.02 -4.61
N SER A 162 -3.26 -30.29 -4.48
CA SER A 162 -4.29 -29.25 -4.30
C SER A 162 -4.79 -29.10 -2.86
N SER A 163 -4.28 -29.89 -1.93
CA SER A 163 -4.57 -29.80 -0.49
C SER A 163 -3.34 -30.15 0.33
N LEU A 164 -3.19 -29.53 1.50
CA LEU A 164 -2.08 -29.89 2.40
C LEU A 164 -2.28 -31.31 2.94
N GLY A 165 -1.20 -32.08 2.95
CA GLY A 165 -1.22 -33.52 3.22
C GLY A 165 -1.57 -34.39 2.02
N ASP A 166 -1.90 -33.83 0.84
CA ASP A 166 -1.99 -34.62 -0.39
C ASP A 166 -0.67 -35.33 -0.68
N THR A 167 -0.78 -36.49 -1.30
CA THR A 167 0.35 -37.39 -1.54
C THR A 167 0.51 -37.71 -3.01
N LEU A 168 1.76 -37.82 -3.45
CA LEU A 168 2.16 -38.24 -4.79
C LEU A 168 3.28 -39.26 -4.67
N ILE A 169 3.21 -40.38 -5.39
CA ILE A 169 4.28 -41.37 -5.38
C ILE A 169 5.16 -41.17 -6.62
N LEU A 170 6.46 -41.00 -6.40
CA LEU A 170 7.49 -41.01 -7.44
C LEU A 170 8.22 -42.35 -7.42
N ALA A 171 7.88 -43.23 -8.37
CA ALA A 171 8.67 -44.44 -8.55
C ALA A 171 9.99 -44.09 -9.24
N ALA A 172 11.11 -44.60 -8.72
CA ALA A 172 12.43 -44.38 -9.29
C ALA A 172 13.10 -45.71 -9.64
N GLU A 173 13.76 -45.76 -10.79
CA GLU A 173 14.51 -46.92 -11.24
C GLU A 173 15.90 -46.49 -11.71
N SER A 174 16.94 -47.21 -11.27
CA SER A 174 18.28 -47.06 -11.85
C SER A 174 18.37 -47.79 -13.17
N LYS A 175 19.02 -47.16 -14.17
CA LYS A 175 19.16 -47.69 -15.52
C LYS A 175 20.62 -47.90 -15.89
N ASP A 176 20.90 -48.97 -16.62
CA ASP A 176 22.19 -49.16 -17.30
C ASP A 176 22.26 -48.32 -18.59
N ALA A 177 23.40 -48.36 -19.28
CA ALA A 177 23.64 -47.56 -20.49
C ALA A 177 22.74 -47.95 -21.68
N VAL A 178 22.09 -49.12 -21.62
CA VAL A 178 21.16 -49.60 -22.66
C VAL A 178 19.68 -49.46 -22.24
N GLY A 179 19.41 -48.87 -21.08
CA GLY A 179 18.05 -48.59 -20.57
C GLY A 179 17.42 -49.74 -19.76
N GLY A 180 18.17 -50.79 -19.45
CA GLY A 180 17.75 -51.88 -18.57
C GLY A 180 17.68 -51.46 -17.11
N THR A 181 16.72 -52.01 -16.34
CA THR A 181 16.60 -51.74 -14.90
C THR A 181 17.68 -52.48 -14.11
N VAL A 182 18.39 -51.74 -13.25
CA VAL A 182 19.44 -52.28 -12.37
C VAL A 182 18.87 -52.49 -10.97
N ALA A 183 18.70 -53.74 -10.56
CA ALA A 183 18.17 -54.09 -9.24
C ALA A 183 19.20 -53.91 -8.10
N GLY A 184 18.73 -53.78 -6.86
CA GLY A 184 19.58 -53.70 -5.67
C GLY A 184 20.36 -52.39 -5.52
N VAL A 185 20.02 -51.36 -6.31
CA VAL A 185 20.58 -50.02 -6.17
C VAL A 185 19.76 -49.24 -5.14
N SER A 186 20.41 -48.74 -4.09
CA SER A 186 19.78 -47.84 -3.12
C SER A 186 19.57 -46.47 -3.77
N ILE A 187 18.32 -46.07 -3.94
CA ILE A 187 17.94 -44.73 -4.38
C ILE A 187 17.59 -43.92 -3.13
N VAL A 188 18.12 -42.70 -3.05
CA VAL A 188 17.84 -41.75 -1.97
C VAL A 188 17.08 -40.57 -2.55
N PHE A 189 15.95 -40.24 -1.94
CA PHE A 189 15.18 -39.05 -2.29
C PHE A 189 15.53 -37.88 -1.38
N ALA A 190 15.52 -36.68 -1.95
CA ALA A 190 15.65 -35.44 -1.23
C ALA A 190 14.68 -34.39 -1.78
N SER A 191 14.12 -33.58 -0.89
CA SER A 191 13.34 -32.40 -1.26
C SER A 191 14.21 -31.16 -1.19
N SER A 192 14.10 -30.26 -2.17
CA SER A 192 14.77 -28.97 -2.13
C SER A 192 14.20 -28.04 -1.05
N ASP A 193 12.95 -28.26 -0.63
CA ASP A 193 12.26 -27.49 0.42
C ASP A 193 11.21 -28.35 1.13
N VAL A 194 11.57 -28.85 2.32
CA VAL A 194 10.68 -29.66 3.16
C VAL A 194 9.51 -28.86 3.77
N GLY A 195 9.55 -27.53 3.73
CA GLY A 195 8.43 -26.67 4.12
C GLY A 195 7.32 -26.64 3.06
N VAL A 196 7.63 -26.97 1.81
CA VAL A 196 6.67 -27.09 0.70
C VAL A 196 6.19 -28.54 0.56
N ALA A 197 7.11 -29.50 0.42
CA ALA A 197 6.78 -30.92 0.41
C ALA A 197 7.91 -31.80 0.96
N THR A 198 7.56 -32.85 1.70
CA THR A 198 8.49 -33.89 2.15
C THR A 198 8.46 -35.08 1.20
N VAL A 199 9.51 -35.89 1.19
CA VAL A 199 9.57 -37.17 0.47
C VAL A 199 10.26 -38.22 1.36
N ASP A 200 9.75 -39.45 1.38
CA ASP A 200 10.39 -40.58 2.06
C ASP A 200 11.25 -41.43 1.11
N ASN A 201 11.88 -42.49 1.65
CA ASN A 201 12.76 -43.37 0.86
C ASN A 201 12.02 -44.22 -0.17
N ASP A 202 10.69 -44.35 -0.06
CA ASP A 202 9.85 -45.07 -1.02
C ASP A 202 9.33 -44.13 -2.13
N GLY A 203 9.73 -42.85 -2.10
CA GLY A 203 9.34 -41.84 -3.07
C GLY A 203 7.95 -41.26 -2.84
N ASN A 204 7.35 -41.47 -1.66
CA ASN A 204 6.07 -40.88 -1.31
C ASN A 204 6.26 -39.43 -0.87
N VAL A 205 5.80 -38.51 -1.73
CA VAL A 205 5.82 -37.07 -1.54
C VAL A 205 4.56 -36.63 -0.82
N VAL A 206 4.68 -35.79 0.20
CA VAL A 206 3.54 -35.25 0.98
C VAL A 206 3.60 -33.73 0.99
N ALA A 207 2.49 -33.07 0.62
CA ALA A 207 2.35 -31.61 0.65
C ALA A 207 2.35 -31.07 2.09
N VAL A 208 3.15 -30.03 2.36
CA VAL A 208 3.28 -29.38 3.67
C VAL A 208 2.89 -27.90 3.63
N GLY A 209 3.26 -27.19 2.56
CA GLY A 209 2.97 -25.77 2.39
C GLY A 209 2.87 -25.39 0.92
N ASN A 210 2.19 -24.27 0.62
CA ASN A 210 2.05 -23.81 -0.76
C ASN A 210 3.42 -23.36 -1.33
N GLY A 211 3.71 -23.71 -2.58
CA GLY A 211 4.95 -23.36 -3.24
C GLY A 211 5.37 -24.35 -4.33
N SER A 212 6.54 -24.12 -4.91
CA SER A 212 7.17 -25.04 -5.86
C SER A 212 8.43 -25.64 -5.24
N VAL A 213 8.64 -26.93 -5.46
CA VAL A 213 9.75 -27.70 -4.87
C VAL A 213 10.24 -28.76 -5.84
N VAL A 214 11.55 -29.02 -5.83
CA VAL A 214 12.15 -30.08 -6.65
C VAL A 214 12.45 -31.29 -5.78
N ILE A 215 11.90 -32.44 -6.16
CA ILE A 215 12.25 -33.73 -5.57
C ILE A 215 13.35 -34.37 -6.41
N THR A 216 14.45 -34.74 -5.77
CA THR A 216 15.63 -35.33 -6.42
C THR A 216 15.82 -36.77 -5.96
N ALA A 217 15.77 -37.71 -6.89
CA ALA A 217 16.22 -39.08 -6.66
C ALA A 217 17.70 -39.20 -7.03
N SER A 218 18.49 -39.80 -6.16
CA SER A 218 19.94 -39.95 -6.33
C SER A 218 20.40 -41.39 -6.11
N ALA A 219 21.31 -41.86 -6.95
CA ALA A 219 21.95 -43.16 -6.86
C ALA A 219 23.35 -43.04 -7.47
N ASP A 220 24.37 -43.48 -6.73
CA ASP A 220 25.76 -43.19 -7.06
C ASP A 220 25.99 -41.66 -7.22
N THR A 221 26.40 -41.22 -8.40
CA THR A 221 26.58 -39.81 -8.78
C THR A 221 25.50 -39.31 -9.72
N ARG A 222 24.46 -40.12 -9.98
CA ARG A 222 23.38 -39.80 -10.92
C ARG A 222 22.16 -39.31 -10.18
N THR A 223 21.45 -38.39 -10.82
CA THR A 223 20.24 -37.77 -10.28
C THR A 223 19.14 -37.74 -11.33
N ALA A 224 17.90 -37.76 -10.86
CA ALA A 224 16.71 -37.39 -11.63
C ALA A 224 15.83 -36.48 -10.78
N ASN A 225 15.17 -35.52 -11.41
CA ASN A 225 14.42 -34.46 -10.75
C ASN A 225 12.94 -34.52 -11.15
N ALA A 226 12.08 -34.17 -10.21
CA ALA A 226 10.66 -33.93 -10.45
C ALA A 226 10.23 -32.59 -9.82
N ASP A 227 9.56 -31.76 -10.60
CA ASP A 227 9.04 -30.45 -10.18
C ASP A 227 7.64 -30.61 -9.58
N ILE A 228 7.49 -30.34 -8.29
CA ILE A 228 6.23 -30.47 -7.56
C ILE A 228 5.69 -29.07 -7.22
N GLU A 229 4.43 -28.83 -7.54
CA GLU A 229 3.71 -27.62 -7.15
C GLU A 229 2.61 -27.96 -6.14
N VAL A 230 2.68 -27.31 -4.97
CA VAL A 230 1.63 -27.37 -3.96
C VAL A 230 0.86 -26.06 -4.01
N ALA A 231 -0.40 -26.12 -4.43
CA ALA A 231 -1.27 -24.96 -4.53
C ALA A 231 -2.66 -25.37 -4.04
N GLN A 232 -2.96 -25.04 -2.78
CA GLN A 232 -4.27 -25.32 -2.19
C GLN A 232 -5.40 -24.73 -3.04
N VAL A 233 -6.41 -25.54 -3.32
CA VAL A 233 -7.64 -25.13 -4.01
C VAL A 233 -8.77 -25.10 -3.00
N ALA A 234 -9.46 -23.97 -2.86
CA ALA A 234 -10.59 -23.88 -1.96
C ALA A 234 -11.76 -24.75 -2.43
N VAL A 235 -12.40 -25.45 -1.50
CA VAL A 235 -13.69 -26.14 -1.71
C VAL A 235 -14.82 -25.52 -0.88
N SER A 236 -14.47 -24.62 0.03
CA SER A 236 -15.43 -23.86 0.82
C SER A 236 -14.89 -22.46 1.09
N LEU A 237 -15.82 -21.50 1.20
CA LEU A 237 -15.57 -20.15 1.64
C LEU A 237 -16.67 -19.76 2.61
N SER A 238 -16.29 -19.28 3.79
CA SER A 238 -17.19 -18.82 4.81
C SER A 238 -16.79 -17.41 5.25
N LEU A 239 -17.81 -16.55 5.33
CA LEU A 239 -17.73 -15.27 6.01
C LEU A 239 -18.77 -15.35 7.13
N PRO A 240 -18.37 -15.41 8.42
CA PRO A 240 -19.31 -15.42 9.52
C PRO A 240 -20.15 -14.15 9.48
N ALA A 241 -21.35 -14.25 8.89
CA ALA A 241 -22.20 -13.11 8.61
C ALA A 241 -22.78 -12.57 9.92
N SER A 242 -22.59 -11.27 10.15
CA SER A 242 -23.34 -10.51 11.14
C SER A 242 -23.77 -9.23 10.46
N ALA A 243 -25.08 -8.94 10.47
CA ALA A 243 -25.56 -7.62 10.07
C ALA A 243 -25.03 -6.62 11.10
N VAL A 244 -24.26 -5.64 10.64
CA VAL A 244 -23.66 -4.61 11.48
C VAL A 244 -24.24 -3.26 11.10
N THR A 245 -24.56 -2.45 12.12
CA THR A 245 -24.92 -1.04 11.96
C THR A 245 -23.84 -0.17 12.58
N LEU A 246 -23.31 0.77 11.81
CA LEU A 246 -22.36 1.80 12.26
C LEU A 246 -23.06 3.15 12.35
N ASN A 247 -22.78 3.89 13.43
CA ASN A 247 -23.55 5.09 13.79
C ASN A 247 -22.79 6.41 13.56
N SER A 248 -21.53 6.35 13.12
CA SER A 248 -20.72 7.54 12.84
C SER A 248 -19.90 7.34 11.57
N PHE A 249 -19.69 8.43 10.82
CA PHE A 249 -18.80 8.36 9.66
C PHE A 249 -17.36 8.17 10.12
N GLY A 250 -16.64 7.28 9.42
CA GLY A 250 -15.32 6.81 9.81
C GLY A 250 -15.31 5.67 10.82
N ASP A 251 -16.47 5.23 11.36
CA ASP A 251 -16.53 3.97 12.12
C ASP A 251 -16.09 2.80 11.25
N THR A 252 -15.49 1.79 11.89
CA THR A 252 -14.92 0.65 11.19
C THR A 252 -15.48 -0.67 11.69
N GLN A 253 -15.60 -1.64 10.79
CA GLN A 253 -15.95 -3.02 11.08
C GLN A 253 -14.93 -3.97 10.48
N GLY A 254 -14.37 -4.85 11.31
CA GLY A 254 -13.46 -5.91 10.86
C GLY A 254 -14.23 -7.15 10.36
N TYR A 255 -13.70 -7.79 9.33
CA TYR A 255 -14.20 -9.04 8.77
C TYR A 255 -13.07 -10.06 8.68
N THR A 256 -13.40 -11.33 8.87
CA THR A 256 -12.48 -12.44 8.70
C THR A 256 -13.18 -13.55 7.92
N ALA A 257 -12.61 -13.91 6.78
CA ALA A 257 -13.07 -15.03 5.98
C ALA A 257 -12.28 -16.29 6.32
N THR A 258 -12.88 -17.45 6.13
CA THR A 258 -12.21 -18.75 6.21
C THR A 258 -12.50 -19.52 4.94
N ALA A 259 -11.45 -19.84 4.18
CA ALA A 259 -11.52 -20.81 3.10
C ALA A 259 -10.83 -22.10 3.52
N GLN A 260 -11.29 -23.24 3.03
CA GLN A 260 -10.67 -24.54 3.32
C GLN A 260 -10.46 -25.34 2.04
N ASP A 261 -9.38 -26.12 2.00
CA ASP A 261 -9.11 -27.10 0.95
C ASP A 261 -9.95 -28.39 1.13
N ALA A 262 -9.80 -29.36 0.22
CA ALA A 262 -10.59 -30.60 0.22
C ALA A 262 -10.38 -31.46 1.49
N ARG A 263 -9.30 -31.22 2.24
CA ARG A 263 -8.98 -31.90 3.50
C ARG A 263 -9.38 -31.08 4.73
N GLY A 264 -9.99 -29.91 4.53
CA GLY A 264 -10.41 -29.01 5.61
C GLY A 264 -9.28 -28.15 6.16
N ASN A 265 -8.10 -28.11 5.53
CA ASN A 265 -7.04 -27.23 5.98
C ASN A 265 -7.38 -25.78 5.59
N PRO A 266 -7.14 -24.80 6.48
CA PRO A 266 -7.42 -23.41 6.18
C PRO A 266 -6.50 -22.88 5.06
N ILE A 267 -7.06 -22.03 4.21
CA ILE A 267 -6.35 -21.27 3.19
C ILE A 267 -6.39 -19.79 3.61
N THR A 268 -5.22 -19.19 3.82
CA THR A 268 -5.12 -17.84 4.40
C THR A 268 -4.79 -16.74 3.39
N GLU A 269 -4.23 -17.07 2.22
CA GLU A 269 -3.69 -16.09 1.26
C GLU A 269 -4.46 -16.05 -0.05
N SER A 270 -4.64 -14.86 -0.65
CA SER A 270 -5.40 -14.61 -1.91
C SER A 270 -6.93 -14.54 -1.78
N PHE A 271 -7.44 -13.60 -0.98
CA PHE A 271 -8.87 -13.25 -1.01
C PHE A 271 -9.06 -11.90 -1.70
N MET A 272 -10.20 -11.74 -2.38
CA MET A 272 -10.62 -10.46 -2.93
C MET A 272 -11.81 -9.93 -2.13
N TRP A 273 -11.65 -8.73 -1.56
CA TRP A 273 -12.68 -8.05 -0.80
C TRP A 273 -13.26 -6.89 -1.59
N THR A 274 -14.58 -6.78 -1.61
CA THR A 274 -15.29 -5.71 -2.31
C THR A 274 -16.47 -5.20 -1.48
N SER A 275 -16.85 -3.95 -1.73
CA SER A 275 -18.09 -3.36 -1.25
C SER A 275 -18.96 -3.07 -2.45
N THR A 276 -20.24 -3.45 -2.42
CA THR A 276 -21.17 -3.17 -3.52
C THR A 276 -21.43 -1.66 -3.68
N ASP A 277 -21.26 -0.90 -2.60
CA ASP A 277 -21.32 0.56 -2.60
C ASP A 277 -20.25 1.16 -1.66
N PRO A 278 -19.07 1.52 -2.20
CA PRO A 278 -18.00 2.18 -1.45
C PRO A 278 -18.36 3.57 -0.93
N SER A 279 -19.41 4.21 -1.44
CA SER A 279 -19.87 5.52 -0.95
C SER A 279 -20.63 5.41 0.38
N VAL A 280 -21.22 4.25 0.66
CA VAL A 280 -21.78 3.90 1.98
C VAL A 280 -20.68 3.41 2.90
N ALA A 281 -19.90 2.41 2.46
CA ALA A 281 -18.71 1.97 3.18
C ALA A 281 -17.65 1.40 2.26
N ALA A 282 -16.45 1.96 2.34
CA ALA A 282 -15.29 1.47 1.62
C ALA A 282 -14.67 0.30 2.38
N VAL A 283 -14.28 -0.76 1.67
CA VAL A 283 -13.57 -1.91 2.27
C VAL A 283 -12.14 -1.96 1.77
N SER A 284 -11.21 -2.20 2.69
CA SER A 284 -9.83 -2.55 2.38
C SER A 284 -9.48 -3.83 3.11
N GLY A 285 -8.77 -4.73 2.44
CA GLY A 285 -8.39 -6.00 3.02
C GLY A 285 -7.18 -6.56 2.32
N SER A 286 -6.44 -7.38 3.04
CA SER A 286 -5.35 -8.21 2.53
C SER A 286 -5.58 -9.59 3.11
N SER A 287 -5.34 -10.62 2.29
CA SER A 287 -5.50 -12.02 2.71
C SER A 287 -6.89 -12.26 3.34
N ASN A 288 -7.00 -13.07 4.38
CA ASN A 288 -8.28 -13.50 4.95
C ASN A 288 -8.99 -12.43 5.80
N MET A 289 -8.47 -11.21 5.91
CA MET A 289 -9.03 -10.15 6.74
C MET A 289 -9.33 -8.88 5.94
N ALA A 290 -10.39 -8.18 6.34
CA ALA A 290 -10.73 -6.88 5.79
C ALA A 290 -11.30 -5.94 6.85
N THR A 291 -11.26 -4.65 6.57
CA THR A 291 -11.86 -3.58 7.35
C THR A 291 -12.76 -2.76 6.45
N ALA A 292 -14.05 -2.68 6.77
CA ALA A 292 -14.96 -1.73 6.16
C ALA A 292 -14.98 -0.44 6.99
N THR A 293 -14.99 0.72 6.33
CA THR A 293 -15.05 2.05 6.95
C THR A 293 -16.28 2.79 6.45
N ALA A 294 -17.12 3.27 7.37
CA ALA A 294 -18.32 4.04 7.06
C ALA A 294 -17.97 5.37 6.37
N ALA A 295 -18.63 5.67 5.25
CA ALA A 295 -18.40 6.87 4.44
C ALA A 295 -19.69 7.66 4.15
N GLY A 296 -20.85 7.00 4.17
CA GLY A 296 -22.14 7.63 3.87
C GLY A 296 -23.30 6.78 4.40
N ASN A 297 -24.46 7.40 4.59
CA ASN A 297 -25.65 6.70 5.06
C ASN A 297 -26.19 5.73 4.01
N GLY A 298 -26.64 4.55 4.44
CA GLY A 298 -27.24 3.54 3.58
C GLY A 298 -26.86 2.12 3.99
N THR A 299 -27.17 1.16 3.13
CA THR A 299 -26.82 -0.25 3.32
C THR A 299 -25.98 -0.71 2.14
N THR A 300 -24.86 -1.38 2.42
CA THR A 300 -23.99 -2.01 1.42
C THR A 300 -23.72 -3.47 1.79
N THR A 301 -23.24 -4.25 0.84
CA THR A 301 -22.76 -5.61 1.05
C THR A 301 -21.25 -5.64 0.95
N ILE A 302 -20.61 -6.14 1.99
CA ILE A 302 -19.19 -6.51 1.98
C ILE A 302 -19.11 -7.95 1.48
N ARG A 303 -18.43 -8.14 0.35
CA ARG A 303 -18.26 -9.43 -0.31
C ARG A 303 -16.81 -9.86 -0.27
N VAL A 304 -16.59 -11.13 0.00
CA VAL A 304 -15.30 -11.81 -0.16
C VAL A 304 -15.41 -12.87 -1.25
N GLU A 305 -14.42 -12.93 -2.13
CA GLU A 305 -14.34 -13.91 -3.22
C GLU A 305 -12.99 -14.65 -3.21
N ARG A 306 -13.04 -15.93 -3.61
CA ARG A 306 -11.88 -16.80 -3.82
C ARG A 306 -12.28 -17.98 -4.68
N ASP A 307 -11.45 -18.35 -5.66
CA ASP A 307 -11.60 -19.59 -6.46
C ASP A 307 -13.03 -19.81 -7.00
N GLY A 308 -13.71 -18.72 -7.36
CA GLY A 308 -15.11 -18.73 -7.83
C GLY A 308 -16.19 -18.83 -6.73
N PHE A 309 -15.81 -19.01 -5.48
CA PHE A 309 -16.71 -18.88 -4.33
C PHE A 309 -16.86 -17.42 -3.91
N SER A 310 -18.05 -17.06 -3.41
CA SER A 310 -18.33 -15.77 -2.82
C SER A 310 -19.09 -15.92 -1.50
N ALA A 311 -18.85 -15.00 -0.57
CA ALA A 311 -19.61 -14.89 0.68
C ALA A 311 -19.84 -13.41 1.02
N ASP A 312 -21.00 -13.12 1.61
CA ASP A 312 -21.52 -11.76 1.77
C ASP A 312 -21.82 -11.45 3.24
N ALA A 313 -21.61 -10.19 3.63
CA ALA A 313 -22.07 -9.62 4.90
C ALA A 313 -22.71 -8.25 4.65
N THR A 314 -23.85 -8.01 5.27
CA THR A 314 -24.56 -6.72 5.18
C THR A 314 -24.01 -5.72 6.20
N LEU A 315 -23.67 -4.53 5.73
CA LEU A 315 -23.27 -3.40 6.57
C LEU A 315 -24.21 -2.22 6.33
N THR A 316 -24.81 -1.71 7.40
CA THR A 316 -25.62 -0.48 7.37
C THR A 316 -24.87 0.65 8.08
N VAL A 317 -24.92 1.83 7.49
CA VAL A 317 -24.44 3.06 8.10
C VAL A 317 -25.65 3.96 8.28
N ASP A 318 -25.93 4.31 9.53
CA ASP A 318 -27.03 5.20 9.92
C ASP A 318 -26.49 6.22 10.92
N GLN A 319 -25.93 7.31 10.40
CA GLN A 319 -25.27 8.34 11.18
C GLN A 319 -26.22 8.94 12.22
N GLN A 320 -25.90 8.74 13.50
CA GLN A 320 -26.69 9.25 14.63
C GLN A 320 -26.07 10.51 15.21
N VAL A 321 -26.91 11.42 15.70
CA VAL A 321 -26.46 12.53 16.53
C VAL A 321 -25.99 11.97 17.87
N ALA A 322 -24.84 12.45 18.34
CA ALA A 322 -24.30 12.17 19.67
C ALA A 322 -23.92 13.44 20.45
N ALA A 323 -23.90 14.61 19.79
CA ALA A 323 -23.65 15.90 20.41
C ALA A 323 -24.24 17.05 19.57
N VAL A 324 -24.41 18.23 20.18
CA VAL A 324 -24.69 19.48 19.47
C VAL A 324 -23.62 20.50 19.84
N ALA A 325 -22.88 21.00 18.85
CA ALA A 325 -21.90 22.06 19.05
C ALA A 325 -22.53 23.43 18.80
N VAL A 326 -22.49 24.32 19.78
CA VAL A 326 -22.98 25.71 19.63
C VAL A 326 -21.80 26.67 19.55
N SER A 327 -21.82 27.56 18.55
CA SER A 327 -20.78 28.57 18.34
C SER A 327 -21.38 29.98 18.15
N PRO A 328 -20.82 31.00 18.83
CA PRO A 328 -19.79 30.89 19.86
C PRO A 328 -20.33 30.26 21.17
N ALA A 329 -19.45 29.61 21.94
CA ALA A 329 -19.81 29.02 23.25
C ALA A 329 -20.11 30.09 24.32
N THR A 330 -19.58 31.30 24.15
CA THR A 330 -19.94 32.49 24.93
C THR A 330 -20.00 33.71 24.03
N ALA A 331 -20.91 34.64 24.32
CA ALA A 331 -20.96 35.93 23.64
C ALA A 331 -21.47 37.04 24.56
N SER A 332 -21.13 38.27 24.21
CA SER A 332 -21.74 39.46 24.78
C SER A 332 -22.61 40.17 23.76
N VAL A 333 -23.70 40.77 24.22
CA VAL A 333 -24.61 41.59 23.41
C VAL A 333 -25.08 42.79 24.24
N LEU A 334 -25.34 43.91 23.59
CA LEU A 334 -25.97 45.07 24.24
C LEU A 334 -27.49 44.90 24.26
N GLU A 335 -28.15 45.56 25.20
CA GLU A 335 -29.62 45.64 25.20
C GLU A 335 -30.13 46.20 23.87
N SER A 336 -31.19 45.59 23.33
CA SER A 336 -31.79 45.86 22.02
C SER A 336 -30.93 45.50 20.80
N PHE A 337 -29.74 44.92 20.99
CA PHE A 337 -28.90 44.39 19.92
C PHE A 337 -29.04 42.88 19.80
N THR A 338 -28.57 42.34 18.67
CA THR A 338 -28.66 40.91 18.37
C THR A 338 -27.30 40.25 18.18
N ARG A 339 -27.26 38.94 18.39
CA ARG A 339 -26.11 38.08 18.14
C ARG A 339 -26.56 36.76 17.52
N GLN A 340 -25.99 36.42 16.37
CA GLN A 340 -26.25 35.13 15.74
C GLN A 340 -25.43 34.02 16.42
N LEU A 341 -26.10 32.95 16.81
CA LEU A 341 -25.49 31.68 17.18
C LEU A 341 -25.65 30.66 16.04
N THR A 342 -24.76 29.68 16.01
CA THR A 342 -24.84 28.54 15.10
C THR A 342 -24.83 27.26 15.92
N ALA A 343 -25.63 26.28 15.53
CA ALA A 343 -25.67 24.97 16.16
C ALA A 343 -25.43 23.89 15.11
N THR A 344 -24.54 22.96 15.42
CA THR A 344 -24.12 21.89 14.52
C THR A 344 -24.29 20.55 15.24
N PRO A 345 -25.35 19.76 14.93
CA PRO A 345 -25.44 18.37 15.37
C PRO A 345 -24.27 17.57 14.83
N GLN A 346 -23.66 16.75 15.70
CA GLN A 346 -22.46 15.96 15.41
C GLN A 346 -22.65 14.51 15.83
N ASP A 347 -22.03 13.59 15.09
CA ASP A 347 -21.93 12.19 15.47
C ASP A 347 -20.87 11.97 16.56
N ALA A 348 -20.67 10.72 17.00
CA ALA A 348 -19.75 10.41 18.11
C ALA A 348 -18.27 10.70 17.78
N ARG A 349 -17.94 10.95 16.51
CA ARG A 349 -16.60 11.33 16.04
C ARG A 349 -16.48 12.82 15.74
N GLY A 350 -17.52 13.61 15.98
CA GLY A 350 -17.54 15.05 15.75
C GLY A 350 -17.85 15.44 14.31
N ASN A 351 -18.25 14.50 13.44
CA ASN A 351 -18.66 14.85 12.08
C ASN A 351 -20.06 15.43 12.10
N THR A 352 -20.31 16.45 11.27
CA THR A 352 -21.65 17.05 11.14
C THR A 352 -22.68 16.03 10.66
N VAL A 353 -23.83 16.00 11.32
CA VAL A 353 -25.01 15.22 10.91
C VAL A 353 -25.99 16.16 10.21
N ALA A 354 -26.10 16.03 8.88
CA ALA A 354 -26.92 16.93 8.06
C ALA A 354 -28.43 16.62 8.16
N GLY A 355 -29.26 17.61 7.83
CA GLY A 355 -30.73 17.45 7.74
C GLY A 355 -31.44 17.34 9.10
N LYS A 356 -30.73 17.54 10.20
CA LYS A 356 -31.28 17.52 11.55
C LYS A 356 -31.84 18.88 11.94
N SER A 357 -33.03 18.88 12.54
CA SER A 357 -33.65 20.09 13.08
C SER A 357 -33.02 20.45 14.42
N VAL A 358 -32.90 21.75 14.69
CA VAL A 358 -32.41 22.29 15.96
C VAL A 358 -33.52 23.12 16.61
N ALA A 359 -33.82 22.83 17.87
CA ALA A 359 -34.71 23.63 18.70
C ALA A 359 -33.89 24.54 19.62
N TRP A 360 -34.26 25.81 19.71
CA TRP A 360 -33.58 26.80 20.55
C TRP A 360 -34.43 27.15 21.76
N SER A 361 -33.78 27.35 22.91
CA SER A 361 -34.41 27.84 24.13
C SER A 361 -33.47 28.74 24.93
N THR A 362 -34.03 29.56 25.81
CA THR A 362 -33.29 30.44 26.73
C THR A 362 -33.63 30.09 28.16
N SER A 363 -32.65 30.14 29.06
CA SER A 363 -32.88 30.00 30.50
C SER A 363 -33.63 31.20 31.10
N ASP A 364 -33.55 32.37 30.46
CA ASP A 364 -34.18 33.60 30.93
C ASP A 364 -34.51 34.54 29.76
N ALA A 365 -35.78 34.53 29.32
CA ALA A 365 -36.27 35.37 28.23
C ALA A 365 -36.38 36.85 28.60
N ALA A 366 -36.29 37.22 29.90
CA ALA A 366 -36.25 38.62 30.32
C ALA A 366 -34.83 39.21 30.18
N VAL A 367 -33.80 38.37 30.14
CA VAL A 367 -32.40 38.77 29.89
C VAL A 367 -32.07 38.65 28.40
N ALA A 368 -32.31 37.50 27.79
CA ALA A 368 -32.05 37.29 26.36
C ALA A 368 -33.08 36.35 25.73
N SER A 369 -33.66 36.76 24.61
CA SER A 369 -34.55 35.95 23.78
C SER A 369 -33.77 35.33 22.61
N VAL A 370 -34.23 34.21 22.07
CA VAL A 370 -33.62 33.54 20.89
C VAL A 370 -34.71 33.07 19.95
N ASP A 371 -34.53 33.24 18.65
CA ASP A 371 -35.46 32.75 17.63
C ASP A 371 -35.11 31.35 17.11
N GLY A 372 -35.96 30.80 16.23
CA GLY A 372 -35.76 29.46 15.65
C GLY A 372 -34.52 29.32 14.76
N THR A 373 -33.88 30.43 14.39
CA THR A 373 -32.63 30.44 13.61
C THR A 373 -31.39 30.59 14.49
N GLY A 374 -31.55 30.76 15.80
CA GLY A 374 -30.45 31.02 16.74
C GLY A 374 -30.05 32.50 16.81
N LEU A 375 -30.88 33.44 16.33
CA LEU A 375 -30.65 34.86 16.50
C LEU A 375 -31.07 35.26 17.92
N VAL A 376 -30.09 35.64 18.74
CA VAL A 376 -30.30 36.08 20.12
C VAL A 376 -30.52 37.58 20.17
N THR A 377 -31.50 38.06 20.93
CA THR A 377 -31.73 39.48 21.22
C THR A 377 -31.47 39.75 22.70
N GLY A 378 -30.66 40.78 23.00
CA GLY A 378 -30.44 41.23 24.37
C GLY A 378 -31.62 42.04 24.89
N GLU A 379 -32.29 41.57 25.94
CA GLU A 379 -33.50 42.19 26.47
C GLU A 379 -33.21 43.05 27.71
N ALA A 380 -32.41 42.54 28.66
CA ALA A 380 -32.01 43.27 29.86
C ALA A 380 -30.63 42.83 30.34
N ALA A 381 -29.89 43.75 30.98
CA ALA A 381 -28.58 43.43 31.53
C ALA A 381 -28.61 42.21 32.48
N GLY A 382 -27.73 41.24 32.24
CA GLY A 382 -27.72 39.96 32.96
C GLY A 382 -27.02 38.87 32.17
N THR A 383 -27.18 37.62 32.62
CA THR A 383 -26.65 36.44 31.94
C THR A 383 -27.74 35.42 31.68
N ALA A 384 -27.85 34.93 30.44
CA ALA A 384 -28.75 33.84 30.06
C ALA A 384 -27.97 32.73 29.36
N THR A 385 -28.38 31.49 29.56
CA THR A 385 -27.86 30.34 28.81
C THR A 385 -28.83 30.02 27.69
N ILE A 386 -28.33 30.05 26.45
CA ILE A 386 -29.06 29.65 25.26
C ILE A 386 -28.73 28.19 24.96
N THR A 387 -29.75 27.35 24.80
CA THR A 387 -29.61 25.92 24.56
C THR A 387 -30.13 25.58 23.17
N ALA A 388 -29.34 24.84 22.39
CA ALA A 388 -29.72 24.23 21.12
C ALA A 388 -29.85 22.72 21.32
N SER A 389 -31.01 22.16 20.99
CA SER A 389 -31.33 20.75 21.15
C SER A 389 -31.59 20.08 19.81
N SER A 390 -31.04 18.88 19.59
CA SER A 390 -31.30 18.05 18.41
C SER A 390 -31.26 16.57 18.78
N GLU A 391 -32.30 15.81 18.44
CA GLU A 391 -32.39 14.35 18.66
C GLU A 391 -32.09 13.90 20.11
N GLY A 392 -32.43 14.73 21.10
CA GLY A 392 -32.19 14.46 22.52
C GLY A 392 -30.81 14.88 23.05
N PHE A 393 -29.97 15.51 22.23
CA PHE A 393 -28.68 16.06 22.62
C PHE A 393 -28.71 17.59 22.65
N ASP A 394 -28.01 18.17 23.62
CA ASP A 394 -27.97 19.60 23.86
C ASP A 394 -26.56 20.17 23.67
N GLY A 395 -26.51 21.41 23.19
CA GLY A 395 -25.34 22.28 23.21
C GLY A 395 -25.74 23.66 23.73
N THR A 396 -24.82 24.36 24.39
CA THR A 396 -25.14 25.61 25.08
C THR A 396 -24.22 26.75 24.69
N SER A 397 -24.74 27.98 24.72
CA SER A 397 -23.97 29.23 24.69
C SER A 397 -24.34 30.10 25.88
N VAL A 398 -23.36 30.67 26.56
CA VAL A 398 -23.60 31.65 27.64
C VAL A 398 -23.59 33.05 27.07
N ILE A 399 -24.70 33.77 27.22
CA ILE A 399 -24.88 35.13 26.72
C ILE A 399 -24.86 36.10 27.90
N THR A 400 -23.92 37.05 27.85
CA THR A 400 -23.90 38.18 28.77
C THR A 400 -24.49 39.39 28.08
N VAL A 401 -25.62 39.88 28.59
CA VAL A 401 -26.25 41.10 28.12
C VAL A 401 -25.75 42.27 28.96
N ASN A 402 -25.20 43.29 28.31
CA ASN A 402 -24.70 44.49 28.97
C ASN A 402 -25.69 45.65 28.76
N ALA A 403 -25.89 46.45 29.81
CA ALA A 403 -26.72 47.65 29.74
C ALA A 403 -26.12 48.69 28.78
N VAL A 404 -26.98 49.40 28.05
CA VAL A 404 -26.55 50.58 27.30
C VAL A 404 -26.54 51.79 28.24
N THR A 405 -25.34 52.24 28.61
CA THR A 405 -25.14 53.39 29.52
C THR A 405 -24.80 54.69 28.81
N LEU A 406 -25.09 55.82 29.47
CA LEU A 406 -24.70 57.14 28.98
C LEU A 406 -23.18 57.25 28.87
N SER A 407 -22.46 56.95 29.94
CA SER A 407 -21.02 57.14 30.05
C SER A 407 -20.22 56.34 29.02
N LEU A 408 -20.57 55.07 28.82
CA LEU A 408 -19.77 54.14 28.02
C LEU A 408 -20.18 54.11 26.55
N HIS A 409 -21.45 54.33 26.23
CA HIS A 409 -21.97 54.10 24.87
C HIS A 409 -22.46 55.39 24.20
N VAL A 410 -23.26 56.19 24.89
CA VAL A 410 -23.88 57.39 24.28
C VAL A 410 -22.96 58.60 24.29
N GLN A 411 -22.27 58.86 25.40
CA GLN A 411 -21.39 60.02 25.54
C GLN A 411 -20.21 60.00 24.54
N PRO A 412 -19.58 58.87 24.21
CA PRO A 412 -18.59 58.83 23.14
C PRO A 412 -19.17 59.26 21.78
N ILE A 413 -20.42 58.89 21.46
CA ILE A 413 -21.11 59.32 20.23
C ILE A 413 -21.32 60.83 20.26
N PHE A 414 -21.84 61.37 21.37
CA PHE A 414 -22.02 62.81 21.54
C PHE A 414 -20.71 63.57 21.41
N THR A 415 -19.65 63.10 22.07
CA THR A 415 -18.33 63.74 22.06
C THR A 415 -17.74 63.77 20.65
N ALA A 416 -17.79 62.65 19.94
CA ALA A 416 -17.16 62.52 18.63
C ALA A 416 -17.93 63.23 17.51
N SER A 417 -19.27 63.32 17.61
CA SER A 417 -20.12 63.72 16.49
C SER A 417 -20.93 64.99 16.73
N CYS A 418 -21.04 65.48 17.98
CA CYS A 418 -21.94 66.60 18.30
C CYS A 418 -21.30 67.68 19.18
N ALA A 419 -20.51 67.31 20.19
CA ALA A 419 -19.85 68.21 21.13
C ALA A 419 -18.56 68.81 20.57
N LEU A 420 -18.62 69.32 19.34
CA LEU A 420 -17.51 69.98 18.66
C LEU A 420 -17.52 71.49 18.97
N SER A 421 -16.34 72.11 18.94
CA SER A 421 -16.22 73.58 19.06
C SER A 421 -17.04 74.27 17.97
N GLY A 422 -17.92 75.21 18.35
CA GLY A 422 -18.86 75.87 17.44
C GLY A 422 -20.19 75.12 17.22
N CYS A 423 -20.31 73.87 17.69
CA CYS A 423 -21.53 73.08 17.70
C CYS A 423 -22.10 73.01 19.14
N HIS A 424 -22.10 71.83 19.78
CA HIS A 424 -22.70 71.62 21.10
C HIS A 424 -21.67 71.58 22.23
N LEU A 425 -20.68 72.47 22.21
CA LEU A 425 -19.64 72.58 23.23
C LEU A 425 -19.60 73.99 23.85
N SER A 426 -19.41 74.07 25.16
CA SER A 426 -19.17 75.33 25.91
C SER A 426 -17.98 76.15 25.34
N PRO A 427 -17.97 77.51 25.48
CA PRO A 427 -18.86 78.34 26.30
C PRO A 427 -20.12 78.88 25.59
N ALA A 428 -20.30 78.61 24.28
CA ALA A 428 -21.45 79.09 23.51
C ALA A 428 -22.10 77.96 22.70
N PRO A 429 -22.72 76.97 23.37
CA PRO A 429 -23.31 75.83 22.70
C PRO A 429 -24.51 76.23 21.83
N GLN A 430 -24.58 75.69 20.61
CA GLN A 430 -25.70 75.89 19.70
C GLN A 430 -27.02 75.50 20.36
N MET A 431 -28.02 76.37 20.23
CA MET A 431 -29.37 76.19 20.77
C MET A 431 -29.42 75.94 22.29
N GLY A 432 -28.40 76.34 23.05
CA GLY A 432 -28.34 76.15 24.50
C GLY A 432 -28.29 74.68 24.90
N MET A 433 -27.55 73.86 24.14
CA MET A 433 -27.36 72.43 24.41
C MET A 433 -25.87 72.10 24.45
N ASP A 434 -25.34 71.91 25.66
CA ASP A 434 -23.97 71.44 25.89
C ASP A 434 -23.96 69.92 26.03
N LEU A 435 -23.29 69.24 25.08
CA LEU A 435 -23.17 67.79 25.03
C LEU A 435 -21.80 67.29 25.52
N SER A 436 -21.03 68.14 26.21
CA SER A 436 -19.83 67.70 26.93
C SER A 436 -20.19 66.70 28.04
N ALA A 437 -19.25 65.83 28.40
CA ALA A 437 -19.49 64.73 29.33
C ALA A 437 -20.05 65.16 30.70
N ALA A 438 -19.72 66.36 31.19
CA ALA A 438 -20.24 66.88 32.44
C ALA A 438 -21.65 67.48 32.35
N SER A 439 -22.11 67.78 31.13
CA SER A 439 -23.31 68.59 30.87
C SER A 439 -24.39 67.83 30.09
N ALA A 440 -24.03 66.78 29.36
CA ALA A 440 -24.90 66.15 28.37
C ALA A 440 -26.22 65.65 28.95
N PHE A 441 -26.20 64.94 30.08
CA PHE A 441 -27.42 64.44 30.72
C PHE A 441 -28.40 65.58 31.05
N ALA A 442 -27.92 66.56 31.83
CA ALA A 442 -28.72 67.69 32.31
C ALA A 442 -29.29 68.58 31.19
N HIS A 443 -28.66 68.59 30.01
CA HIS A 443 -29.12 69.37 28.86
C HIS A 443 -29.95 68.57 27.85
N THR A 444 -30.07 67.25 28.00
CA THR A 444 -30.79 66.41 27.02
C THR A 444 -32.00 65.71 27.63
N VAL A 445 -31.86 65.09 28.79
CA VAL A 445 -32.92 64.25 29.38
C VAL A 445 -33.95 65.10 30.11
N ASN A 446 -35.23 64.95 29.78
CA ASN A 446 -36.34 65.76 30.32
C ASN A 446 -36.24 67.28 30.08
N VAL A 447 -35.48 67.70 29.07
CA VAL A 447 -35.35 69.12 28.69
C VAL A 447 -36.18 69.41 27.45
N GLN A 448 -36.98 70.48 27.47
CA GLN A 448 -37.79 70.91 26.33
C GLN A 448 -36.90 71.24 25.11
N SER A 449 -37.30 70.81 23.91
CA SER A 449 -36.63 71.24 22.69
C SER A 449 -36.97 72.70 22.37
N ASN A 450 -35.97 73.46 21.90
CA ASN A 450 -36.18 74.82 21.39
C ASN A 450 -36.70 74.83 19.95
N GLU A 451 -36.71 73.68 19.28
CA GLU A 451 -37.04 73.53 17.86
C GLU A 451 -38.30 72.68 17.63
N SER A 452 -38.92 72.13 18.69
CA SER A 452 -40.09 71.25 18.63
C SER A 452 -40.87 71.28 19.96
N ALA A 453 -42.13 70.85 19.93
CA ALA A 453 -42.93 70.60 21.12
C ALA A 453 -42.46 69.37 21.93
N LEU A 454 -41.65 68.49 21.34
CA LEU A 454 -41.09 67.32 22.00
C LEU A 454 -39.96 67.66 22.99
N LEU A 455 -39.73 66.80 23.98
CA LEU A 455 -38.52 66.84 24.79
C LEU A 455 -37.32 66.46 23.94
N ARG A 456 -36.14 67.00 24.26
CA ARG A 456 -34.86 66.64 23.62
C ARG A 456 -34.65 65.13 23.71
N ILE A 457 -34.71 64.58 24.92
CA ILE A 457 -34.88 63.15 25.20
C ILE A 457 -35.99 62.97 26.23
N LYS A 458 -36.97 62.14 25.87
CA LYS A 458 -38.02 61.65 26.76
C LYS A 458 -37.66 60.21 27.18
N PRO A 459 -37.33 59.97 28.46
CA PRO A 459 -37.11 58.61 28.98
C PRO A 459 -38.21 57.63 28.58
N PHE A 460 -37.81 56.40 28.25
CA PHE A 460 -38.65 55.27 27.84
C PHE A 460 -39.38 55.43 26.50
N ASP A 461 -39.21 56.55 25.81
CA ASP A 461 -39.97 56.85 24.59
C ASP A 461 -39.07 57.51 23.53
N PRO A 462 -38.29 56.70 22.78
CA PRO A 462 -37.38 57.21 21.75
C PRO A 462 -38.12 57.89 20.60
N ASP A 463 -39.36 57.51 20.31
CA ASP A 463 -40.16 58.08 19.23
C ASP A 463 -40.89 59.38 19.62
N ALA A 464 -40.85 59.74 20.90
CA ALA A 464 -41.21 61.07 21.39
C ALA A 464 -39.97 61.88 21.84
N SER A 465 -38.77 61.45 21.46
CA SER A 465 -37.50 62.12 21.75
C SER A 465 -37.00 62.89 20.54
N TYR A 466 -37.01 64.22 20.61
CA TYR A 466 -36.65 65.07 19.47
C TYR A 466 -35.24 64.82 18.94
N LEU A 467 -34.27 64.56 19.82
CA LEU A 467 -32.90 64.27 19.41
C LEU A 467 -32.79 63.02 18.56
N VAL A 468 -33.60 61.99 18.83
CA VAL A 468 -33.66 60.76 18.02
C VAL A 468 -34.13 61.09 16.60
N HIS A 469 -35.14 61.93 16.45
CA HIS A 469 -35.58 62.40 15.13
C HIS A 469 -34.53 63.27 14.42
N LYS A 470 -33.79 64.11 15.16
CA LYS A 470 -32.74 64.95 14.60
C LYS A 470 -31.57 64.12 14.05
N ILE A 471 -31.19 63.03 14.70
CA ILE A 471 -30.12 62.15 14.22
C ILE A 471 -30.59 61.22 13.08
N GLN A 472 -31.88 60.87 13.04
CA GLN A 472 -32.48 60.07 11.97
C GLN A 472 -32.86 60.89 10.71
N GLY A 473 -33.02 62.20 10.84
CA GLY A 473 -33.45 63.07 9.73
C GLY A 473 -34.97 63.14 9.55
N THR A 474 -35.74 62.69 10.55
CA THR A 474 -37.21 62.66 10.53
C THR A 474 -37.84 63.83 11.28
N GLN A 475 -37.05 64.80 11.75
CA GLN A 475 -37.48 65.90 12.62
C GLN A 475 -38.64 66.75 12.08
N LEU A 476 -38.73 66.93 10.75
CA LEU A 476 -39.82 67.72 10.14
C LEU A 476 -41.17 67.00 10.22
N SER A 477 -41.17 65.66 10.26
CA SER A 477 -42.40 64.86 10.38
C SER A 477 -43.04 64.94 11.78
N VAL A 478 -42.27 65.35 12.79
CA VAL A 478 -42.72 65.50 14.19
C VAL A 478 -42.86 66.97 14.61
N GLY A 479 -43.13 67.86 13.64
CA GLY A 479 -43.35 69.29 13.89
C GLY A 479 -42.10 70.05 14.35
N GLY A 480 -40.91 69.50 14.10
CA GLY A 480 -39.63 70.14 14.37
C GLY A 480 -39.17 71.08 13.27
N SER A 481 -37.96 71.61 13.43
CA SER A 481 -37.33 72.54 12.48
C SER A 481 -35.82 72.28 12.33
N GLY A 482 -35.22 72.95 11.34
CA GLY A 482 -33.81 72.84 11.02
C GLY A 482 -33.42 71.54 10.29
N ALA A 483 -32.13 71.40 10.00
CA ALA A 483 -31.57 70.23 9.33
C ALA A 483 -31.30 69.07 10.31
N ARG A 484 -31.05 67.89 9.74
CA ARG A 484 -30.59 66.68 10.44
C ARG A 484 -29.24 66.95 11.12
N MET A 485 -29.05 66.41 12.32
CA MET A 485 -27.77 66.43 13.05
C MET A 485 -27.01 65.11 12.86
N PRO A 486 -25.67 65.10 12.83
CA PRO A 486 -24.77 66.26 12.87
C PRO A 486 -24.87 67.15 11.63
N LEU A 487 -24.85 68.48 11.83
CA LEU A 487 -24.96 69.46 10.76
C LEU A 487 -23.63 69.61 10.01
N GLY A 488 -23.67 69.53 8.68
CA GLY A 488 -22.46 69.69 7.83
C GLY A 488 -21.45 68.55 7.91
N GLY A 489 -21.72 67.51 8.72
CA GLY A 489 -20.91 66.29 8.83
C GLY A 489 -21.65 65.04 8.33
N PRO A 490 -20.97 63.87 8.34
CA PRO A 490 -21.62 62.59 8.03
C PRO A 490 -22.74 62.29 9.05
N SER A 491 -23.76 61.55 8.61
CA SER A 491 -24.78 61.00 9.51
C SER A 491 -24.13 60.06 10.52
N LEU A 492 -24.77 59.90 11.68
CA LEU A 492 -24.47 58.76 12.55
C LEU A 492 -24.75 57.45 11.82
N SER A 493 -23.98 56.40 12.12
CA SER A 493 -24.29 55.06 11.65
C SER A 493 -25.60 54.57 12.28
N GLN A 494 -26.24 53.59 11.64
CA GLN A 494 -27.47 53.02 12.18
C GLN A 494 -27.24 52.43 13.59
N GLU A 495 -26.11 51.76 13.81
CA GLU A 495 -25.71 51.22 15.12
C GLU A 495 -25.58 52.31 16.20
N GLN A 496 -25.02 53.47 15.86
CA GLN A 496 -24.94 54.61 16.79
C GLN A 496 -26.32 55.17 17.12
N ILE A 497 -27.21 55.27 16.12
CA ILE A 497 -28.59 55.68 16.32
C ILE A 497 -29.32 54.68 17.22
N ASP A 498 -29.15 53.39 16.97
CA ASP A 498 -29.79 52.31 17.73
C ASP A 498 -29.25 52.27 19.16
N THR A 499 -27.97 52.57 19.38
CA THR A 499 -27.37 52.72 20.71
C THR A 499 -28.06 53.84 21.50
N ILE A 500 -28.22 55.01 20.89
CA ILE A 500 -28.92 56.14 21.53
C ILE A 500 -30.38 55.76 21.79
N ARG A 501 -31.06 55.14 20.82
CA ARG A 501 -32.45 54.69 20.98
C ARG A 501 -32.59 53.66 22.10
N ALA A 502 -31.67 52.71 22.22
CA ALA A 502 -31.65 51.70 23.27
C ALA A 502 -31.51 52.35 24.65
N TRP A 503 -30.54 53.26 24.81
CA TRP A 503 -30.39 54.03 26.05
C TRP A 503 -31.66 54.80 26.42
N VAL A 504 -32.30 55.48 25.45
CA VAL A 504 -33.56 56.19 25.69
C VAL A 504 -34.69 55.24 26.09
N THR A 505 -34.82 54.11 25.39
CA THR A 505 -35.83 53.07 25.68
C THR A 505 -35.68 52.53 27.11
N LYS A 506 -34.46 52.46 27.63
CA LYS A 506 -34.15 52.03 29.00
C LYS A 506 -34.23 53.14 30.04
N GLY A 507 -34.84 54.27 29.68
CA GLY A 507 -35.11 55.37 30.59
C GLY A 507 -34.07 56.47 30.59
N ALA A 508 -33.12 56.45 29.65
CA ALA A 508 -32.06 57.45 29.51
C ALA A 508 -31.39 57.77 30.86
N GLN A 509 -30.82 56.77 31.54
CA GLN A 509 -30.22 56.93 32.87
C GLN A 509 -28.87 57.66 32.80
N ASP A 510 -28.52 58.39 33.87
CA ASP A 510 -27.19 59.00 34.07
C ASP A 510 -26.24 57.98 34.71
N ASN A 511 -25.71 57.06 33.90
CA ASN A 511 -24.99 55.87 34.35
C ASN A 511 -23.71 55.56 33.59
#